data_AF-A0A9Q2FH91-F1
#
_entry.id   AF-A0A9Q2FH91-F1
#
_cell.length_a   1.000
_cell.length_b   1.000
_cell.length_c   1.000
_cell.angle_alpha   90.00
_cell.angle_beta   90.00
_cell.angle_gamma   90.00
#
_symmetry.space_group_name_H-M   'P 1'
#
loop_
_entity.id
_entity.type
_entity.pdbx_description
1 polymer ?
#
loop_
_entity_poly.entity_id
_entity_poly.type
_entity_poly.pdbx_seq_one_letter_code
_entity_poly.pdbx_strand_id
1 'polypeptide(L)'
;MAKYNRRYMEIEENWENQIVFLKTSIKTFDDGNINEAIRLAQTLRVMFHETNKSKSIYNLLNYKLYFKSLSDLYLPTNFVSTWILLAVQSDNEGVRFIPNFDPPKRMFYYDFEDWWNQVIFDDKRMYFLEKT
;
A
#
# COMPACT_ATOMS: atom_id res chain seq x y z
N MET A 1 28.95 -19.89 -14.75
CA MET A 1 28.19 -18.64 -15.03
C MET A 1 26.71 -18.90 -15.40
N ALA A 2 26.32 -20.03 -16.00
CA ALA A 2 24.92 -20.31 -16.37
C ALA A 2 23.91 -20.41 -15.20
N LYS A 3 24.33 -20.94 -14.03
CA LYS A 3 23.45 -21.12 -12.85
C LYS A 3 22.97 -19.80 -12.22
N TYR A 4 23.80 -18.76 -12.28
CA TYR A 4 23.48 -17.44 -11.71
C TYR A 4 22.40 -16.72 -12.54
N ASN A 5 22.52 -16.78 -13.87
CA ASN A 5 21.55 -16.19 -14.78
C ASN A 5 20.17 -16.86 -14.65
N ARG A 6 20.13 -18.20 -14.55
CA ARG A 6 18.88 -18.95 -14.33
C ARG A 6 18.15 -18.53 -13.06
N ARG A 7 18.87 -18.39 -11.94
CA ARG A 7 18.27 -17.98 -10.66
C ARG A 7 17.69 -16.56 -10.71
N TYR A 8 18.35 -15.65 -11.41
CA TYR A 8 17.86 -14.29 -11.58
C TYR A 8 16.58 -14.25 -12.41
N MET A 9 16.54 -14.96 -13.54
CA MET A 9 15.35 -15.10 -14.38
C MET A 9 14.17 -15.69 -13.60
N GLU A 10 14.40 -16.68 -12.74
CA GLU A 10 13.36 -17.26 -11.87
C GLU A 10 12.79 -16.24 -10.87
N ILE A 11 13.62 -15.33 -10.34
CA ILE A 11 13.15 -14.28 -9.41
C ILE A 11 12.33 -13.22 -10.18
N GLU A 12 12.78 -12.84 -11.36
CA GLU A 12 12.06 -11.89 -12.23
C GLU A 12 10.72 -12.46 -12.71
N GLU A 13 10.69 -13.73 -13.12
CA GLU A 13 9.45 -14.44 -13.46
C GLU A 13 8.48 -14.47 -12.26
N ASN A 14 9.00 -14.75 -11.06
CA ASN A 14 8.18 -14.72 -9.84
C ASN A 14 7.61 -13.32 -9.58
N TRP A 15 8.38 -12.26 -9.78
CA TRP A 15 7.90 -10.89 -9.65
C TRP A 15 6.76 -10.58 -10.61
N GLU A 16 6.93 -10.90 -11.90
CA GLU A 16 5.88 -10.70 -12.91
C GLU A 16 4.62 -11.51 -12.62
N ASN A 17 4.77 -12.75 -12.15
CA ASN A 17 3.64 -13.57 -11.71
C ASN A 17 2.89 -12.92 -10.55
N GLN A 18 3.58 -12.38 -9.53
CA GLN A 18 2.91 -11.66 -8.44
C GLN A 18 2.17 -10.41 -8.93
N ILE A 19 2.72 -9.67 -9.90
CA ILE A 19 2.03 -8.52 -10.53
C ILE A 19 0.75 -8.97 -11.24
N VAL A 20 0.77 -10.09 -11.95
CA VAL A 20 -0.43 -10.66 -12.61
C VAL A 20 -1.47 -11.08 -11.58
N PHE A 21 -1.05 -11.73 -10.49
CA PHE A 21 -1.96 -12.10 -9.39
C PHE A 21 -2.59 -10.87 -8.74
N LEU A 22 -1.82 -9.82 -8.46
CA LEU A 22 -2.36 -8.55 -7.93
C LEU A 22 -3.43 -7.97 -8.86
N LYS A 23 -3.13 -7.83 -10.16
CA LYS A 23 -4.08 -7.26 -11.12
C LYS A 23 -5.38 -8.07 -11.18
N THR A 24 -5.27 -9.38 -11.13
CA THR A 24 -6.43 -10.29 -11.18
C THR A 24 -7.28 -10.14 -9.92
N SER A 25 -6.64 -10.20 -8.74
CA SER A 25 -7.33 -10.05 -7.46
C SER A 25 -7.93 -8.66 -7.26
N ILE A 26 -7.28 -7.58 -7.74
CA ILE A 26 -7.84 -6.22 -7.72
C ILE A 26 -9.15 -6.20 -8.52
N LYS A 27 -9.13 -6.71 -9.75
CA LYS A 27 -10.34 -6.74 -10.58
C LYS A 27 -11.47 -7.51 -9.91
N THR A 28 -11.19 -8.69 -9.36
CA THR A 28 -12.21 -9.51 -8.68
C THR A 28 -12.69 -8.88 -7.37
N PHE A 29 -11.84 -8.13 -6.67
CA PHE A 29 -12.23 -7.34 -5.51
C PHE A 29 -13.18 -6.20 -5.92
N ASP A 30 -12.84 -5.46 -6.99
CA ASP A 30 -13.65 -4.38 -7.54
C ASP A 30 -15.01 -4.88 -8.08
N ASP A 31 -15.07 -6.12 -8.58
CA ASP A 31 -16.30 -6.81 -8.98
C ASP A 31 -17.18 -7.23 -7.77
N GLY A 32 -16.74 -6.97 -6.53
CA GLY A 32 -17.52 -7.15 -5.30
C GLY A 32 -17.11 -8.34 -4.43
N ASN A 33 -16.07 -9.10 -4.80
CA ASN A 33 -15.59 -10.23 -3.98
C ASN A 33 -14.57 -9.76 -2.92
N ILE A 34 -15.08 -9.30 -1.78
CA ILE A 34 -14.29 -8.72 -0.69
C ILE A 34 -13.22 -9.70 -0.14
N ASN A 35 -13.44 -11.03 -0.26
CA ASN A 35 -12.48 -12.04 0.22
C ASN A 35 -11.12 -11.97 -0.51
N GLU A 36 -11.07 -11.40 -1.72
CA GLU A 36 -9.81 -11.18 -2.45
C GLU A 36 -8.87 -10.21 -1.73
N ALA A 37 -9.36 -9.40 -0.78
CA ALA A 37 -8.51 -8.55 0.06
C ALA A 37 -7.41 -9.35 0.78
N ILE A 38 -7.72 -10.57 1.23
CA ILE A 38 -6.75 -11.45 1.90
C ILE A 38 -5.65 -11.88 0.92
N ARG A 39 -6.03 -12.22 -0.31
CA ARG A 39 -5.07 -12.61 -1.36
C ARG A 39 -4.19 -11.44 -1.76
N LEU A 40 -4.76 -10.25 -1.92
CA LEU A 40 -3.99 -9.01 -2.16
C LEU A 40 -2.93 -8.79 -1.07
N ALA A 41 -3.32 -8.90 0.20
CA ALA A 41 -2.40 -8.76 1.32
C ALA A 41 -1.29 -9.82 1.31
N GLN A 42 -1.63 -11.08 1.00
CA GLN A 42 -0.66 -12.17 0.90
C GLN A 42 0.35 -11.94 -0.24
N THR A 43 -0.13 -11.52 -1.42
CA THR A 43 0.75 -11.21 -2.55
C THR A 43 1.68 -10.06 -2.22
N LEU A 44 1.18 -8.96 -1.65
CA LEU A 44 2.03 -7.84 -1.21
C LEU A 44 3.08 -8.28 -0.18
N ARG A 45 2.70 -9.16 0.76
CA ARG A 45 3.63 -9.72 1.74
C ARG A 45 4.76 -10.50 1.06
N VAL A 46 4.47 -11.32 0.06
CA VAL A 46 5.50 -12.07 -0.69
C VAL A 46 6.42 -11.11 -1.47
N MET A 47 5.86 -10.08 -2.07
CA MET A 47 6.62 -9.13 -2.89
C MET A 47 7.57 -8.26 -2.06
N PHE A 48 7.11 -7.76 -0.90
CA PHE A 48 7.77 -6.66 -0.19
C PHE A 48 8.18 -6.98 1.24
N HIS A 49 7.41 -7.77 1.97
CA HIS A 49 7.67 -7.99 3.40
C HIS A 49 8.82 -8.98 3.60
N GLU A 50 9.84 -8.56 4.34
CA GLU A 50 10.96 -9.41 4.73
C GLU A 50 11.07 -9.62 6.24
N THR A 51 11.79 -10.67 6.63
CA THR A 51 12.20 -10.94 8.01
C THR A 51 13.58 -11.59 7.98
N ASN A 52 14.18 -11.82 9.16
CA ASN A 52 15.44 -12.57 9.26
C ASN A 52 15.38 -13.99 8.64
N LYS A 53 14.18 -14.58 8.51
CA LYS A 53 13.98 -15.94 7.99
C LYS A 53 13.39 -15.99 6.57
N SER A 54 13.00 -14.85 6.00
CA SER A 54 12.33 -14.80 4.70
C SER A 54 12.69 -13.51 3.97
N LYS A 55 13.18 -13.64 2.75
CA LYS A 55 13.53 -12.51 1.89
C LYS A 55 12.41 -12.23 0.90
N SER A 56 12.08 -10.95 0.74
CA SER A 56 11.10 -10.47 -0.22
C SER A 56 11.67 -10.57 -1.65
N ILE A 57 10.78 -10.69 -2.64
CA ILE A 57 11.20 -10.71 -4.05
C ILE A 57 11.87 -9.39 -4.42
N TYR A 58 11.36 -8.26 -3.92
CA TYR A 58 11.94 -6.93 -4.13
C TYR A 58 13.43 -6.88 -3.74
N ASN A 59 13.79 -7.38 -2.55
CA ASN A 59 15.17 -7.37 -2.09
C ASN A 59 16.06 -8.38 -2.84
N LEU A 60 15.50 -9.49 -3.30
CA LEU A 60 16.22 -10.48 -4.09
C LEU A 60 16.54 -9.98 -5.50
N LEU A 61 15.66 -9.16 -6.09
CA LEU A 61 15.91 -8.50 -7.38
C LEU A 61 16.97 -7.40 -7.28
N ASN A 62 17.11 -6.77 -6.11
CA ASN A 62 18.04 -5.66 -5.88
C ASN A 62 17.82 -4.49 -6.87
N TYR A 63 16.57 -4.26 -7.27
CA TYR A 63 16.17 -3.15 -8.12
C TYR A 63 15.95 -1.88 -7.30
N LYS A 64 16.52 -0.76 -7.75
CA LYS A 64 16.13 0.56 -7.27
C LYS A 64 14.87 1.00 -7.99
N LEU A 65 13.72 0.64 -7.42
CA LEU A 65 12.41 1.12 -7.86
C LEU A 65 12.03 2.39 -7.12
N TYR A 66 11.44 3.33 -7.85
CA TYR A 66 10.76 4.49 -7.27
C TYR A 66 9.25 4.30 -7.37
N PHE A 67 8.56 4.48 -6.26
CA PHE A 67 7.13 4.28 -6.14
C PHE A 67 6.40 5.61 -6.24
N LYS A 68 5.41 5.65 -7.13
CA LYS A 68 4.53 6.81 -7.26
C LYS A 68 3.58 6.84 -6.06
N SER A 69 3.59 7.95 -5.33
CA SER A 69 2.59 8.19 -4.31
C SER A 69 1.29 8.68 -4.92
N LEU A 70 0.17 8.14 -4.42
CA LEU A 70 -1.16 8.70 -4.66
C LEU A 70 -1.60 9.62 -3.50
N SER A 71 -0.79 9.73 -2.46
CA SER A 71 -1.07 10.56 -1.29
C SER A 71 -0.64 12.01 -1.51
N ASP A 72 -1.44 12.95 -0.99
CA ASP A 72 -1.03 14.32 -0.75
C ASP A 72 -0.15 14.43 0.50
N LEU A 73 0.48 15.59 0.71
CA LEU A 73 1.44 15.80 1.78
C LEU A 73 0.77 15.71 3.17
N TYR A 74 1.21 14.75 3.98
CA TYR A 74 0.82 14.63 5.38
C TYR A 74 1.45 15.75 6.21
N LEU A 75 0.62 16.50 6.96
CA LEU A 75 1.05 17.54 7.90
C LEU A 75 0.76 17.07 9.33
N PRO A 76 1.78 16.67 10.12
CA PRO A 76 1.55 16.18 11.48
C PRO A 76 1.02 17.26 12.43
N THR A 77 1.21 18.53 12.08
CA THR A 77 0.72 19.70 12.82
C THR A 77 -0.77 19.97 12.66
N ASN A 78 -1.46 19.26 11.76
CA ASN A 78 -2.92 19.38 11.65
C ASN A 78 -3.59 18.90 12.94
N PHE A 79 -4.58 19.65 13.41
CA PHE A 79 -5.36 19.30 14.61
C PHE A 79 -6.52 18.36 14.33
N VAL A 80 -6.86 18.11 13.06
CA VAL A 80 -7.94 17.23 12.63
C VAL A 80 -7.40 15.92 12.09
N SER A 81 -8.19 14.86 12.25
CA SER A 81 -7.92 13.56 11.62
C SER A 81 -7.68 13.74 10.13
N THR A 82 -6.64 13.07 9.63
CA THR A 82 -6.19 13.16 8.24
C THR A 82 -6.42 11.83 7.56
N TRP A 83 -7.17 11.86 6.46
CA TRP A 83 -7.58 10.68 5.69
C TRP A 83 -7.16 10.87 4.23
N ILE A 84 -5.88 10.68 3.91
CA ILE A 84 -5.33 11.17 2.63
C ILE A 84 -5.88 10.38 1.44
N LEU A 85 -5.99 9.06 1.59
CA LEU A 85 -6.48 8.15 0.54
C LEU A 85 -7.94 7.70 0.76
N LEU A 86 -8.60 8.22 1.79
CA LEU A 86 -9.96 7.81 2.16
C LEU A 86 -10.88 9.03 2.21
N ALA A 87 -12.09 8.88 1.69
CA ALA A 87 -13.19 9.80 1.90
C ALA A 87 -14.21 9.16 2.84
N VAL A 88 -14.98 9.99 3.53
CA VAL A 88 -16.07 9.54 4.39
C VAL A 88 -17.38 9.73 3.66
N GLN A 89 -18.12 8.65 3.51
CA GLN A 89 -19.49 8.65 3.01
C GLN A 89 -20.43 8.38 4.18
N SER A 90 -21.43 9.24 4.35
CA SER A 90 -22.51 9.04 5.30
C SER A 90 -23.80 8.77 4.54
N ASP A 91 -24.51 7.72 4.92
CA ASP A 91 -25.83 7.37 4.43
C ASP A 91 -26.76 7.01 5.61
N ASN A 92 -27.96 6.53 5.31
CA ASN A 92 -28.93 6.15 6.34
C ASN A 92 -28.52 4.88 7.13
N GLU A 93 -27.52 4.13 6.66
CA GLU A 93 -27.00 2.91 7.30
C GLU A 93 -25.78 3.20 8.19
N GLY A 94 -25.14 4.36 8.01
CA GLY A 94 -24.13 4.88 8.91
C GLY A 94 -23.04 5.65 8.18
N VAL A 95 -21.84 5.63 8.78
CA VAL A 95 -20.64 6.28 8.25
C VAL A 95 -19.67 5.20 7.81
N ARG A 96 -19.20 5.29 6.57
CA ARG A 96 -18.25 4.35 5.98
C ARG A 96 -17.10 5.06 5.27
N PHE A 97 -15.92 4.44 5.33
CA PHE A 97 -14.76 4.90 4.57
C PHE A 97 -14.81 4.33 3.16
N ILE A 98 -14.63 5.20 2.18
CA ILE A 98 -14.52 4.86 0.76
C ILE A 98 -13.19 5.37 0.21
N PRO A 99 -12.68 4.83 -0.90
CA PRO A 99 -11.50 5.38 -1.55
C PRO A 99 -11.70 6.85 -1.92
N ASN A 100 -10.68 7.68 -1.69
CA ASN A 100 -10.67 9.06 -2.20
C ASN A 100 -10.22 9.05 -3.67
N PHE A 101 -11.08 9.55 -4.57
CA PHE A 101 -10.80 9.63 -6.00
C PHE A 101 -10.30 11.01 -6.44
N ASP A 102 -10.18 11.97 -5.51
CA ASP A 102 -9.61 13.27 -5.81
C ASP A 102 -8.13 13.11 -6.22
N PRO A 103 -7.70 13.68 -7.35
CA PRO A 103 -6.31 13.59 -7.76
C PRO A 103 -5.41 14.34 -6.77
N PRO A 104 -4.22 13.79 -6.44
CA PRO A 104 -3.31 14.48 -5.55
C PRO A 104 -2.85 15.79 -6.19
N LYS A 105 -2.75 16.85 -5.38
CA LYS A 105 -2.32 18.19 -5.83
C LYS A 105 -0.85 18.20 -6.23
N ARG A 106 -0.06 17.27 -5.72
CA ARG A 106 1.37 17.11 -6.02
C ARG A 106 1.70 15.64 -6.25
N MET A 107 2.63 15.41 -7.18
CA MET A 107 3.12 14.07 -7.47
C MET A 107 4.46 13.86 -6.78
N PHE A 108 4.54 12.81 -5.97
CA PHE A 108 5.76 12.41 -5.29
C PHE A 108 6.20 11.02 -5.74
N TYR A 109 7.51 10.85 -5.83
CA TYR A 109 8.16 9.56 -6.05
C TYR A 109 9.08 9.31 -4.87
N TYR A 110 8.96 8.15 -4.26
CA TYR A 110 9.71 7.76 -3.08
C TYR A 110 10.47 6.46 -3.37
N ASP A 111 11.54 6.21 -2.61
CA ASP A 111 12.04 4.85 -2.52
C ASP A 111 11.04 3.95 -1.77
N PHE A 112 11.33 2.66 -1.69
CA PHE A 112 10.41 1.71 -1.07
C PHE A 112 10.13 2.03 0.41
N GLU A 113 11.15 2.39 1.18
CA GLU A 113 11.00 2.61 2.63
C GLU A 113 10.15 3.86 2.91
N ASP A 114 10.45 4.96 2.21
CA ASP A 114 9.67 6.18 2.32
C ASP A 114 8.24 6.00 1.81
N TRP A 115 8.05 5.20 0.75
CA TRP A 115 6.72 4.90 0.21
C TRP A 115 5.89 4.00 1.12
N TRP A 116 6.48 2.94 1.65
CA TRP A 116 5.79 1.94 2.46
C TRP A 116 5.36 2.48 3.83
N ASN A 117 6.15 3.40 4.40
CA ASN A 117 5.91 3.97 5.72
C ASN A 117 5.14 5.30 5.69
N GLN A 118 4.53 5.68 4.56
CA GLN A 118 3.72 6.90 4.50
C GLN A 118 2.52 6.83 5.45
N VAL A 119 2.27 7.95 6.12
CA VAL A 119 1.05 8.13 6.92
C VAL A 119 -0.11 8.48 5.98
N ILE A 120 -0.91 7.48 5.64
CA ILE A 120 -2.11 7.64 4.79
C ILE A 120 -3.40 7.89 5.60
N PHE A 121 -3.37 7.57 6.90
CA PHE A 121 -4.46 7.76 7.85
C PHE A 121 -3.90 8.08 9.24
N ASP A 122 -4.34 9.19 9.82
CA ASP A 122 -4.06 9.57 11.20
C ASP A 122 -5.33 10.11 11.85
N ASP A 123 -5.87 9.39 12.82
CA ASP A 123 -7.11 9.77 13.51
C ASP A 123 -6.90 10.74 14.67
N LYS A 124 -5.69 11.30 14.86
CA LYS A 124 -5.35 12.25 15.92
C LYS A 124 -6.06 11.90 17.22
N ARG A 125 -5.64 10.82 17.90
CA ARG A 125 -6.19 10.42 19.20
C ARG A 125 -5.95 11.52 20.23
N MET A 126 -6.81 12.53 20.26
CA MET A 126 -6.79 13.59 21.24
C MET A 126 -7.52 13.09 22.47
N TYR A 127 -6.77 12.84 23.54
CA TYR A 127 -7.36 12.76 24.87
C TYR A 127 -7.86 14.16 25.23
N PHE A 128 -9.15 14.40 25.05
CA PHE A 128 -9.79 15.57 25.65
C PHE A 128 -9.81 15.34 27.16
N LEU A 129 -8.87 15.98 27.87
CA LEU A 129 -8.97 16.09 29.32
C LEU A 129 -10.01 17.17 29.60
N GLU A 130 -11.15 16.80 30.18
CA GLU A 130 -12.02 17.77 30.85
C GLU A 130 -11.24 18.36 32.03
N LYS A 131 -10.55 19.47 31.81
CA LYS A 131 -10.19 20.39 32.88
C LYS A 131 -11.15 21.57 32.80
N THR A 132 -12.17 21.44 33.66
CA THR A 132 -12.86 22.48 34.45
C THR A 132 -12.67 23.94 34.03
#